data_AF-A0A5N5Z4T5-F1
#
_entry.id   AF-A0A5N5Z4T5-F1
#
_cell.length_a   1.000
_cell.length_b   1.000
_cell.length_c   1.000
_cell.angle_alpha   90.00
_cell.angle_beta   90.00
_cell.angle_gamma   90.00
#
_symmetry.space_group_name_H-M   'P 1'
#
loop_
_entity.id
_entity.type
_entity.pdbx_description
1 polymer ?
#
loop_
_entity_poly.entity_id
_entity_poly.type
_entity_poly.pdbx_seq_one_letter_code
_entity_poly.pdbx_strand_id
1 'polypeptide(L)'
;MKNVVLYLLSFLVLSCSVDTENLQLPEVYFISFTFNDITYVVTEYTVTIDPIDEWNRMVEVPFDNASKTLRFTVEVEETNQMDTLLFEVDDVSWESDPTYGNRETSITKHTDSNMEGTFRVTFEDASGREIYRFTNGVIHIEF
;
A
#
# COMPACT_ATOMS: atom_id res chain seq x y z
N MET A 1 28.50 -17.39 54.20
CA MET A 1 28.14 -16.75 52.92
C MET A 1 27.36 -17.76 52.08
N LYS A 2 26.12 -17.38 51.74
CA LYS A 2 25.18 -17.92 50.74
C LYS A 2 24.88 -19.43 50.71
N ASN A 3 23.68 -19.75 51.21
CA ASN A 3 22.88 -20.92 50.87
C ASN A 3 22.53 -20.89 49.37
N VAL A 4 22.86 -21.95 48.64
CA VAL A 4 22.37 -22.15 47.27
C VAL A 4 21.12 -23.02 47.37
N VAL A 5 19.97 -22.38 47.23
CA VAL A 5 18.68 -23.04 47.12
C VAL A 5 18.45 -23.35 45.64
N LEU A 6 18.51 -24.63 45.28
CA LEU A 6 18.17 -25.13 43.95
C LEU A 6 16.66 -25.45 43.96
N TYR A 7 15.84 -24.51 43.53
CA TYR A 7 14.40 -24.73 43.37
C TYR A 7 14.14 -25.53 42.09
N LEU A 8 13.61 -26.73 42.28
CA LEU A 8 12.96 -27.59 41.29
C LEU A 8 11.83 -26.79 40.61
N LEU A 9 11.96 -26.45 39.32
CA LEU A 9 10.83 -25.93 38.54
C LEU A 9 10.16 -27.12 37.83
N SER A 10 9.04 -27.57 38.39
CA SER A 10 8.14 -28.55 37.81
C SER A 10 7.48 -27.99 36.55
N PHE A 11 7.65 -28.71 35.44
CA PHE A 11 6.86 -28.54 34.21
C PHE A 11 5.38 -28.84 34.51
N LEU A 12 4.55 -27.80 34.56
CA LEU A 12 3.10 -27.92 34.45
C LEU A 12 2.74 -27.72 32.98
N VAL A 13 2.43 -28.82 32.31
CA VAL A 13 1.82 -28.81 30.98
C VAL A 13 0.37 -28.38 31.18
N LEU A 14 0.11 -27.08 31.06
CA LEU A 14 -1.25 -26.56 30.93
C LEU A 14 -1.74 -26.95 29.52
N SER A 15 -2.53 -28.01 29.46
CA SER A 15 -3.39 -28.29 28.31
C SER A 15 -4.44 -27.18 28.23
N CYS A 16 -4.12 -26.09 27.54
CA CYS A 16 -5.15 -25.18 27.06
C CYS A 16 -5.94 -25.92 25.98
N SER A 17 -7.15 -26.32 26.31
CA SER A 17 -8.19 -26.62 25.33
C SER A 17 -8.28 -25.39 24.41
N VAL A 18 -7.83 -25.55 23.18
CA VAL A 18 -8.03 -24.54 22.15
C VAL A 18 -9.51 -24.62 21.81
N ASP A 19 -10.32 -23.82 22.49
CA ASP A 19 -11.56 -23.36 21.89
C ASP A 19 -11.14 -22.67 20.59
N THR A 20 -11.33 -23.36 19.47
CA THR A 20 -11.26 -22.78 18.13
C THR A 20 -12.43 -21.82 17.98
N GLU A 21 -12.41 -20.72 18.74
CA GLU A 21 -13.06 -19.51 18.32
C GLU A 21 -12.43 -19.16 16.97
N ASN A 22 -13.26 -19.01 15.95
CA ASN A 22 -12.84 -18.43 14.67
C ASN A 22 -12.32 -17.03 14.96
N LEU A 23 -11.02 -16.93 15.29
CA LEU A 23 -10.31 -15.67 15.39
C LEU A 23 -10.23 -15.12 13.97
N GLN A 24 -11.27 -14.39 13.55
CA GLN A 24 -11.17 -13.51 12.40
C GLN A 24 -10.20 -12.41 12.80
N LEU A 25 -8.97 -12.50 12.32
CA LEU A 25 -8.04 -11.39 12.39
C LEU A 25 -8.68 -10.20 11.66
N PRO A 26 -8.58 -8.98 12.21
CA PRO A 26 -9.09 -7.80 11.53
C PRO A 26 -8.42 -7.68 10.17
N GLU A 27 -9.22 -7.32 9.16
CA GLU A 27 -8.70 -6.98 7.84
C GLU A 27 -7.76 -5.77 7.97
N VAL A 28 -6.59 -5.85 7.34
CA VAL A 28 -5.59 -4.79 7.40
C VAL A 28 -5.54 -4.14 6.03
N TYR A 29 -5.88 -2.86 5.97
CA TYR A 29 -5.76 -2.06 4.77
C TYR A 29 -4.38 -1.41 4.68
N PHE A 30 -3.74 -1.56 3.53
CA PHE A 30 -2.40 -1.09 3.26
C PHE A 30 -2.15 -0.87 1.78
N ILE A 31 -1.12 -0.08 1.51
CA ILE A 31 -0.48 0.01 0.20
C ILE A 31 0.98 -0.37 0.40
N SER A 32 1.51 -1.28 -0.40
CA SER A 32 2.92 -1.65 -0.36
C SER A 32 3.55 -1.57 -1.73
N PHE A 33 4.85 -1.27 -1.77
CA PHE A 33 5.61 -1.16 -3.01
C PHE A 33 7.11 -1.19 -2.72
N THR A 34 7.90 -1.40 -3.75
CA THR A 34 9.35 -1.21 -3.74
C THR A 34 9.70 0.03 -4.56
N PHE A 35 10.21 1.06 -3.88
CA PHE A 35 10.68 2.31 -4.48
C PHE A 35 12.21 2.33 -4.50
N ASN A 36 12.81 2.39 -5.70
CA ASN A 36 14.26 2.38 -5.89
C ASN A 36 14.97 1.33 -5.00
N ASP A 37 14.47 0.10 -5.04
CA ASP A 37 14.98 -1.09 -4.34
C ASP A 37 14.76 -1.10 -2.81
N ILE A 38 13.99 -0.15 -2.27
CA ILE A 38 13.55 -0.11 -0.85
C ILE A 38 12.07 -0.43 -0.76
N THR A 39 11.71 -1.40 0.09
CA THR A 39 10.31 -1.78 0.31
C THR A 39 9.64 -0.90 1.36
N TYR A 40 8.44 -0.43 1.03
CA TYR A 40 7.55 0.33 1.90
C TYR A 40 6.23 -0.41 2.08
N VAL A 41 5.69 -0.31 3.29
CA VAL A 41 4.31 -0.68 3.62
C VAL A 41 3.70 0.52 4.31
N VAL A 42 2.64 1.07 3.73
CA VAL A 42 1.98 2.28 4.17
C VAL A 42 0.55 1.93 4.58
N THR A 43 0.22 2.24 5.83
CA THR A 43 -1.13 2.05 6.40
C THR A 43 -1.85 3.39 6.59
N GLU A 44 -1.13 4.50 6.46
CA GLU A 44 -1.68 5.86 6.54
C GLU A 44 -1.76 6.44 5.13
N TYR A 45 -2.97 6.57 4.61
CA TYR A 45 -3.26 7.14 3.31
C TYR A 45 -4.55 7.97 3.40
N THR A 46 -4.71 8.90 2.47
CA THR A 46 -5.92 9.72 2.36
C THR A 46 -6.66 9.34 1.11
N VAL A 47 -7.99 9.23 1.21
CA VAL A 47 -8.87 9.06 0.05
C VAL A 47 -9.76 10.30 -0.04
N THR A 48 -9.79 10.91 -1.21
CA THR A 48 -10.68 12.03 -1.51
C THR A 48 -11.64 11.62 -2.62
N ILE A 49 -12.93 11.88 -2.40
CA ILE A 49 -13.99 11.69 -3.38
C ILE A 49 -14.30 13.05 -3.99
N ASP A 50 -14.25 13.17 -5.31
CA ASP A 50 -14.65 14.40 -5.98
C ASP A 50 -16.17 14.60 -5.83
N PRO A 51 -16.64 15.73 -5.27
CA PRO A 51 -18.08 15.97 -5.10
C PRO A 51 -18.84 16.21 -6.41
N ILE A 52 -18.13 16.49 -7.51
CA ILE A 52 -18.70 16.70 -8.85
C ILE A 52 -18.66 15.40 -9.65
N ASP A 53 -17.71 14.51 -9.33
CA ASP A 53 -17.53 13.21 -9.95
C ASP A 53 -17.36 12.11 -8.89
N GLU A 54 -18.49 11.62 -8.41
CA GLU A 54 -18.57 10.60 -7.36
C GLU A 54 -18.03 9.23 -7.78
N TRP A 55 -17.60 9.06 -9.03
CA TRP A 55 -16.95 7.85 -9.53
C TRP A 55 -15.44 7.93 -9.42
N ASN A 56 -14.87 9.13 -9.27
CA ASN A 56 -13.44 9.30 -9.13
C ASN A 56 -12.99 9.23 -7.66
N ARG A 57 -12.00 8.38 -7.40
CA ARG A 57 -11.30 8.28 -6.10
C ARG A 57 -9.87 8.71 -6.28
N MET A 58 -9.45 9.73 -5.52
CA MET A 58 -8.05 10.14 -5.43
C MET A 58 -7.44 9.58 -4.16
N VAL A 59 -6.38 8.80 -4.29
CA VAL A 59 -5.63 8.23 -3.17
C VAL A 59 -4.29 8.93 -3.05
N GLU A 60 -3.94 9.36 -1.84
CA GLU A 60 -2.67 9.99 -1.51
C GLU A 60 -1.93 9.18 -0.45
N VAL A 61 -0.69 8.81 -0.75
CA VAL A 61 0.11 7.88 0.03
C VAL A 61 1.42 8.57 0.41
N PRO A 62 1.47 9.28 1.56
CA PRO A 62 2.71 9.81 2.08
C PRO A 62 3.62 8.67 2.55
N PHE A 63 4.90 8.72 2.20
CA PHE A 63 5.88 7.73 2.63
C PHE A 63 7.24 8.37 2.90
N ASP A 64 8.18 7.57 3.42
CA ASP A 64 9.52 8.02 3.79
C ASP A 64 9.50 9.26 4.71
N ASN A 65 8.82 9.11 5.86
CA ASN A 65 8.55 10.18 6.84
C ASN A 65 7.83 11.40 6.24
N ALA A 66 6.88 11.16 5.32
CA ALA A 66 6.12 12.17 4.61
C ALA A 66 6.97 13.16 3.77
N SER A 67 8.19 12.76 3.39
CA SER A 67 9.03 13.53 2.45
C SER A 67 8.67 13.26 0.98
N LYS A 68 7.86 12.23 0.74
CA LYS A 68 7.46 11.75 -0.58
C LYS A 68 5.98 11.42 -0.59
N THR A 69 5.32 11.64 -1.73
CA THR A 69 3.91 11.30 -1.91
C THR A 69 3.72 10.55 -3.22
N LEU A 70 3.09 9.39 -3.15
CA LEU A 70 2.52 8.71 -4.31
C LEU A 70 1.03 9.04 -4.35
N ARG A 71 0.53 9.57 -5.46
CA ARG A 71 -0.89 9.88 -5.66
C ARG A 71 -1.40 9.15 -6.89
N PHE A 72 -2.60 8.60 -6.84
CA PHE A 72 -3.24 8.02 -8.01
C PHE A 72 -4.75 8.22 -7.99
N THR A 73 -5.35 8.23 -9.18
CA THR A 73 -6.81 8.30 -9.35
C THR A 73 -7.33 7.02 -9.96
N VAL A 74 -8.52 6.62 -9.54
CA VAL A 74 -9.22 5.45 -10.06
C VAL A 74 -10.69 5.81 -10.24
N GLU A 75 -11.22 5.51 -11.41
CA GLU A 75 -12.65 5.55 -11.69
C GLU A 75 -13.32 4.25 -11.22
N VAL A 76 -14.39 4.39 -10.44
CA VAL A 76 -15.23 3.30 -9.94
C VAL A 76 -15.94 2.63 -11.12
N GLU A 77 -15.98 1.30 -11.11
CA GLU A 77 -16.71 0.46 -12.07
C GLU A 77 -16.23 0.44 -13.55
N GLU A 78 -15.33 1.30 -14.02
CA GLU A 78 -15.02 1.36 -15.46
C GLU A 78 -13.67 0.76 -15.90
N THR A 79 -12.62 0.69 -15.05
CA THR A 79 -11.31 0.22 -15.54
C THR A 79 -10.54 -0.64 -14.54
N ASN A 80 -9.87 -1.68 -15.07
CA ASN A 80 -8.85 -2.42 -14.32
C ASN A 80 -7.55 -1.59 -14.22
N GLN A 81 -7.61 -0.26 -14.30
CA GLN A 81 -6.46 0.63 -14.39
C GLN A 81 -6.61 1.85 -13.48
N MET A 82 -5.49 2.51 -13.20
CA MET A 82 -5.49 3.85 -12.59
C MET A 82 -5.44 4.88 -13.70
N ASP A 83 -6.20 5.96 -13.64
CA ASP A 83 -6.12 6.98 -14.69
C ASP A 83 -4.83 7.78 -14.54
N THR A 84 -4.66 8.36 -13.36
CA THR A 84 -3.51 9.19 -13.02
C THR A 84 -2.62 8.46 -12.01
N LEU A 85 -1.31 8.55 -12.19
CA LEU A 85 -0.32 8.15 -11.17
C LEU A 85 0.79 9.20 -11.15
N LEU A 86 0.91 9.87 -10.01
CA LEU A 86 1.80 10.97 -9.73
C LEU A 86 2.77 10.61 -8.60
N PHE A 87 4.01 11.07 -8.73
CA PHE A 87 5.01 10.98 -7.68
C PHE A 87 5.56 12.37 -7.37
N GLU A 88 5.46 12.77 -6.10
CA GLU A 88 5.92 14.07 -5.62
C GLU A 88 7.09 13.88 -4.64
N VAL A 89 8.17 14.61 -4.89
CA VAL A 89 9.36 14.67 -4.04
C VAL A 89 10.05 16.01 -4.23
N ASP A 90 10.49 16.64 -3.13
CA ASP A 90 11.20 17.93 -3.16
C ASP A 90 10.46 19.03 -3.97
N ASP A 91 9.13 19.13 -3.82
CA ASP A 91 8.25 20.04 -4.58
C ASP A 91 8.21 19.82 -6.10
N VAL A 92 8.76 18.70 -6.59
CA VAL A 92 8.70 18.29 -8.00
C VAL A 92 7.69 17.15 -8.15
N SER A 93 6.77 17.31 -9.10
CA SER A 93 5.79 16.28 -9.45
C SER A 93 6.16 15.60 -10.77
N TRP A 94 6.07 14.27 -10.78
CA TRP A 94 6.29 13.40 -11.93
C TRP A 94 4.99 12.68 -12.24
N GLU A 95 4.57 12.69 -13.49
CA GLU A 95 3.34 12.05 -13.95
C GLU A 95 3.65 10.88 -14.88
N SER A 96 2.96 9.76 -14.67
CA SER A 96 3.05 8.63 -15.58
C SER A 96 2.01 8.79 -16.69
N ASP A 97 2.43 8.69 -17.95
CA ASP A 97 1.50 8.66 -19.07
C ASP A 97 0.71 7.33 -19.10
N PRO A 98 -0.63 7.36 -19.11
CA PRO A 98 -1.44 6.14 -19.10
C PRO A 98 -1.40 5.32 -20.37
N THR A 99 -1.08 5.94 -21.50
CA THR A 99 -1.14 5.34 -22.84
C THR A 99 0.24 4.94 -23.35
N TYR A 100 1.25 5.77 -23.09
CA TYR A 100 2.60 5.61 -23.64
C TYR A 100 3.68 5.48 -22.57
N GLY A 101 3.32 5.57 -21.29
CA GLY A 101 4.27 5.51 -20.18
C GLY A 101 4.73 4.09 -19.88
N ASN A 102 5.85 4.01 -19.17
CA ASN A 102 6.40 2.76 -18.64
C ASN A 102 5.66 2.38 -17.35
N ARG A 103 4.38 2.02 -17.47
CA ARG A 103 3.52 1.66 -16.35
C ARG A 103 2.61 0.48 -16.66
N GLU A 104 2.29 -0.28 -15.62
CA GLU A 104 1.34 -1.39 -15.65
C GLU A 104 0.48 -1.32 -14.39
N THR A 105 -0.83 -1.34 -14.54
CA THR A 105 -1.80 -1.30 -13.43
C THR A 105 -2.83 -2.40 -13.63
N SER A 106 -3.24 -3.03 -12.54
CA SER A 106 -4.32 -4.02 -12.55
C SER A 106 -5.17 -3.86 -11.31
N ILE A 107 -6.35 -3.26 -11.47
CA ILE A 107 -7.35 -3.17 -10.42
C ILE A 107 -8.23 -4.42 -10.52
N THR A 108 -8.27 -5.21 -9.44
CA THR A 108 -9.00 -6.48 -9.38
C THR A 108 -10.32 -6.36 -8.63
N LYS A 109 -10.43 -5.35 -7.77
CA LYS A 109 -11.63 -5.01 -7.03
C LYS A 109 -11.68 -3.51 -6.85
N HIS A 110 -12.81 -2.91 -7.13
CA HIS A 110 -13.06 -1.49 -6.87
C HIS A 110 -14.55 -1.32 -6.61
N THR A 111 -14.91 -1.04 -5.37
CA THR A 111 -16.29 -0.82 -4.93
C THR A 111 -16.39 0.56 -4.27
N ASP A 112 -17.58 0.95 -3.85
CA ASP A 112 -17.77 2.18 -3.05
C ASP A 112 -17.04 2.18 -1.71
N SER A 113 -16.58 1.02 -1.24
CA SER A 113 -16.01 0.83 0.09
C SER A 113 -14.55 0.37 0.11
N ASN A 114 -14.05 -0.28 -0.94
CA ASN A 114 -12.67 -0.74 -0.96
C ASN A 114 -12.13 -0.93 -2.37
N MET A 115 -10.81 -1.06 -2.43
CA MET A 115 -10.06 -1.29 -3.65
C MET A 115 -8.92 -2.27 -3.42
N GLU A 116 -8.78 -3.20 -4.36
CA GLU A 116 -7.66 -4.13 -4.43
C GLU A 116 -7.03 -4.06 -5.83
N GLY A 117 -5.70 -4.07 -5.89
CA GLY A 117 -5.02 -4.05 -7.17
C GLY A 117 -3.51 -4.07 -7.05
N THR A 118 -2.86 -3.90 -8.20
CA THR A 118 -1.41 -3.87 -8.33
C THR A 118 -0.96 -2.75 -9.26
N PHE A 119 0.28 -2.30 -9.07
CA PHE A 119 0.90 -1.35 -9.98
C PHE A 119 2.41 -1.53 -10.09
N ARG A 120 2.94 -1.12 -11.24
CA ARG A 120 4.36 -0.90 -11.51
C ARG A 120 4.46 0.38 -12.34
N VAL A 121 5.39 1.25 -12.01
CA VAL A 121 5.66 2.45 -12.80
C VAL A 121 7.14 2.81 -12.74
N THR A 122 7.66 3.23 -13.89
CA THR A 122 8.97 3.85 -14.02
C THR A 122 8.78 5.27 -14.52
N PHE A 123 9.33 6.24 -13.78
CA PHE A 123 9.41 7.64 -14.20
C PHE A 123 10.76 7.88 -14.86
N GLU A 124 10.73 8.50 -16.03
CA GLU A 124 11.89 8.72 -16.88
C GLU A 124 12.10 10.22 -17.14
N ASP A 125 13.35 10.65 -17.34
CA ASP A 125 13.66 12.02 -17.76
C ASP A 125 13.37 12.24 -19.26
N ALA A 126 13.56 13.47 -19.74
CA ALA A 126 13.36 13.81 -21.14
C ALA A 126 14.27 13.04 -22.13
N SER A 127 15.30 12.35 -21.64
CA SER A 127 16.17 11.49 -22.44
C SER A 127 15.81 10.00 -22.35
N GLY A 128 14.72 9.65 -21.65
CA GLY A 128 14.28 8.27 -21.42
C GLY A 128 15.10 7.53 -20.37
N ARG A 129 15.85 8.24 -19.51
CA ARG A 129 16.58 7.61 -18.41
C ARG A 129 15.67 7.50 -17.20
N GLU A 130 15.61 6.30 -16.63
CA GLU A 130 14.92 6.06 -15.37
C GLU A 130 15.44 6.98 -14.25
N ILE A 131 14.52 7.63 -13.55
CA ILE A 131 14.77 8.45 -12.37
C ILE A 131 14.22 7.75 -11.12
N TYR A 132 12.99 7.26 -11.21
CA TYR A 132 12.28 6.61 -10.11
C TYR A 132 11.58 5.36 -10.59
N ARG A 133 11.61 4.32 -9.78
CA ARG A 133 10.94 3.05 -10.08
C ARG A 133 10.15 2.57 -8.89
N PHE A 134 8.86 2.34 -9.12
CA PHE A 134 7.95 1.64 -8.23
C PHE A 134 7.65 0.26 -8.81
N THR A 135 7.94 -0.78 -8.03
CA THR A 135 7.70 -2.19 -8.40
C THR A 135 6.99 -2.92 -7.29
N ASN A 136 6.38 -4.07 -7.61
CA ASN A 136 5.64 -4.88 -6.63
C ASN A 136 4.58 -4.05 -5.87
N GLY A 137 3.95 -3.10 -6.55
CA GLY A 137 2.90 -2.28 -5.97
C GLY A 137 1.67 -3.14 -5.70
N VAL A 138 1.20 -3.16 -4.46
CA VAL A 138 -0.01 -3.83 -4.01
C VAL A 138 -0.88 -2.81 -3.30
N ILE A 139 -2.16 -2.81 -3.65
CA ILE A 139 -3.19 -1.95 -3.06
C ILE A 139 -4.21 -2.86 -2.42
N HIS A 140 -4.51 -2.60 -1.16
CA HIS A 140 -5.59 -3.21 -0.40
C HIS A 140 -6.14 -2.14 0.54
N ILE A 141 -7.03 -1.27 0.05
CA ILE A 141 -7.47 -0.08 0.79
C ILE A 141 -8.98 -0.02 0.96
N GLU A 142 -9.39 0.67 2.02
CA GLU A 142 -10.77 1.09 2.30
C GLU A 142 -10.96 2.58 1.97
N PHE A 143 -12.19 2.94 1.60
CA PHE A 143 -12.61 4.32 1.31
C PHE A 143 -13.43 4.94 2.45
#